data_AF-A0A1Y1K8H1-F1
#
_entry.id   AF-A0A1Y1K8H1-F1
#
_cell.length_a   1.000
_cell.length_b   1.000
_cell.length_c   1.000
_cell.angle_alpha   90.00
_cell.angle_beta   90.00
_cell.angle_gamma   90.00
#
_symmetry.space_group_name_H-M   'P 1'
#
loop_
_entity.id
_entity.type
_entity.pdbx_description
1 polymer ?
#
loop_
_entity_poly.entity_id
_entity_poly.type
_entity_poly.pdbx_seq_one_letter_code
_entity_poly.pdbx_strand_id
1 'polypeptide(L)'
;DHVSFPGALKSAFTTQLSFEHPESYKALPTYRVVDQHGAVVDQSFQPDIPDETVVKLYKDMLFISIMDLIMFDAQRQGRLSFYMVSAGEEAVSVGSSSVLDPEDPVYCQYR
;
A
#
# COMPACT_ATOMS: atom_id res chain seq x y z
N ASP A 1 -25.30 8.19 -31.05
CA ASP A 1 -26.00 7.38 -30.03
C ASP A 1 -25.42 7.54 -28.63
N HIS A 2 -25.34 8.77 -28.13
CA HIS A 2 -24.96 9.05 -26.75
C HIS A 2 -25.68 10.30 -26.24
N VAL A 3 -25.81 10.41 -24.93
CA VAL A 3 -26.45 11.56 -24.28
C VAL A 3 -25.61 12.83 -24.45
N SER A 4 -26.28 13.96 -24.67
CA SER A 4 -25.66 15.29 -24.73
C SER A 4 -25.88 16.05 -23.43
N PHE A 5 -25.51 15.45 -22.30
CA PHE A 5 -25.56 16.08 -20.97
C PHE A 5 -24.15 16.23 -20.38
N PRO A 6 -23.81 17.38 -19.78
CA PRO A 6 -22.46 17.65 -19.28
C PRO A 6 -22.05 16.73 -18.13
N GLY A 7 -23.00 16.20 -17.36
CA GLY A 7 -22.73 15.30 -16.23
C GLY A 7 -22.49 13.83 -16.60
N ALA A 8 -22.69 13.44 -17.86
CA ALA A 8 -22.59 12.05 -18.30
C ALA A 8 -22.03 11.96 -19.73
N LEU A 9 -20.82 12.49 -19.91
CA LEU A 9 -20.15 12.51 -21.21
C LEU A 9 -19.98 11.09 -21.76
N LYS A 10 -20.37 10.88 -23.03
CA LYS A 10 -20.24 9.62 -23.77
C LYS A 10 -21.08 8.44 -23.24
N SER A 11 -22.08 8.68 -22.39
CA SER A 11 -23.01 7.62 -22.00
C SER A 11 -23.88 7.23 -23.20
N ALA A 12 -23.75 5.98 -23.65
CA ALA A 12 -24.49 5.45 -24.80
C ALA A 12 -25.96 5.21 -24.44
N PHE A 13 -26.86 5.43 -25.39
CA PHE A 13 -28.26 5.07 -25.20
C PHE A 13 -28.42 3.54 -25.26
N THR A 14 -29.26 2.99 -24.38
CA THR A 14 -29.70 1.59 -24.42
C THR A 14 -31.22 1.53 -24.27
N THR A 15 -31.86 0.57 -24.94
CA THR A 15 -33.30 0.28 -24.79
C THR A 15 -33.56 -0.82 -23.75
N GLN A 16 -32.50 -1.40 -23.18
CA GLN A 16 -32.57 -2.46 -22.18
C GLN A 16 -32.36 -1.86 -20.79
N LEU A 17 -33.29 -2.15 -19.87
CA LEU A 17 -33.16 -1.79 -18.47
C LEU A 17 -32.28 -2.82 -17.76
N SER A 18 -31.05 -2.45 -17.42
CA SER A 18 -30.12 -3.27 -16.64
C SER A 18 -29.58 -2.48 -15.45
N PHE A 19 -29.45 -3.14 -14.30
CA PHE A 19 -28.80 -2.59 -13.12
C PHE A 19 -27.41 -3.18 -12.97
N GLU A 20 -26.43 -2.35 -12.67
CA GLU A 20 -25.09 -2.83 -12.29
C GLU A 20 -25.11 -3.24 -10.82
N HIS A 21 -24.65 -4.45 -10.55
CA HIS A 21 -24.51 -4.99 -9.21
C HIS A 21 -23.02 -5.15 -8.90
N PRO A 22 -22.56 -4.96 -7.65
CA PRO A 22 -21.15 -5.14 -7.34
C PRO A 22 -20.56 -6.52 -7.71
N GLU A 23 -21.43 -7.51 -7.80
CA GLU A 23 -21.11 -8.89 -8.20
C GLU A 23 -21.03 -9.08 -9.73
N SER A 24 -21.55 -8.14 -10.53
CA SER A 24 -21.52 -8.22 -12.01
C SER A 24 -20.12 -8.00 -12.57
N TYR A 25 -19.24 -7.36 -11.80
CA TYR A 25 -17.85 -7.11 -12.17
C TYR A 25 -16.88 -7.88 -11.28
N LYS A 26 -15.79 -8.35 -11.89
CA LYS A 26 -14.69 -8.97 -11.17
C LYS A 26 -13.97 -7.93 -10.32
N ALA A 27 -13.56 -8.31 -9.11
CA ALA A 27 -12.72 -7.47 -8.27
C ALA A 27 -11.43 -7.05 -9.00
N LEU A 28 -10.96 -5.84 -8.70
CA LEU A 28 -9.70 -5.34 -9.23
C LEU A 28 -8.56 -6.28 -8.82
N PRO A 29 -7.68 -6.68 -9.75
CA PRO A 29 -6.55 -7.54 -9.43
C PRO A 29 -5.52 -6.81 -8.56
N THR A 30 -4.95 -7.51 -7.58
CA THR A 30 -3.86 -7.00 -6.74
C THR A 30 -2.52 -7.13 -7.45
N TYR A 31 -1.83 -6.01 -7.63
CA TYR A 31 -0.49 -5.98 -8.21
C TYR A 31 0.54 -6.63 -7.27
N ARG A 32 1.46 -7.43 -7.82
CA ARG A 32 2.53 -8.10 -7.08
C ARG A 32 3.74 -8.35 -7.97
N VAL A 33 4.92 -8.03 -7.45
CA VAL A 33 6.22 -8.27 -8.12
C VAL A 33 6.93 -9.51 -7.57
N VAL A 34 6.91 -9.68 -6.25
CA VAL A 34 7.64 -10.74 -5.53
C VAL A 34 6.64 -11.61 -4.78
N ASP A 35 6.87 -12.92 -4.74
CA ASP A 35 6.06 -13.84 -3.94
C ASP A 35 6.52 -13.96 -2.47
N GLN A 36 5.81 -14.78 -1.71
CA GLN A 36 6.08 -15.02 -0.28
C GLN A 36 7.44 -15.69 0.01
N HIS A 37 8.09 -16.26 -1.01
CA HIS A 37 9.41 -16.88 -0.91
C HIS A 37 10.53 -15.93 -1.34
N GLY A 38 10.20 -14.69 -1.70
CA GLY A 38 11.15 -13.72 -2.21
C GLY A 38 11.49 -13.91 -3.68
N ALA A 39 10.76 -14.75 -4.42
CA ALA A 39 10.99 -14.95 -5.84
C ALA A 39 10.23 -13.91 -6.68
N VAL A 40 10.91 -13.31 -7.65
CA VAL A 40 10.28 -12.39 -8.62
C VAL A 40 9.33 -13.20 -9.51
N VAL A 41 8.04 -12.87 -9.48
CA VAL A 41 7.00 -13.53 -10.28
C VAL A 41 6.64 -12.77 -11.54
N ASP A 42 6.91 -11.47 -11.56
CA ASP A 42 6.78 -10.66 -12.77
C ASP A 42 8.08 -10.71 -13.57
N GLN A 43 8.06 -11.46 -14.68
CA GLN A 43 9.23 -11.60 -15.56
C GLN A 43 9.59 -10.31 -16.31
N SER A 44 8.65 -9.36 -16.39
CA SER A 44 8.89 -8.04 -17.00
C SER A 44 9.50 -7.04 -16.02
N PHE A 45 9.47 -7.35 -14.72
CA PHE A 45 10.04 -6.49 -13.69
C PHE A 45 11.56 -6.48 -13.76
N GLN A 46 12.12 -5.27 -13.85
CA GLN A 46 13.56 -5.02 -13.74
C GLN A 46 13.78 -4.14 -12.51
N PRO A 47 14.56 -4.60 -11.51
CA PRO A 47 14.89 -3.78 -10.36
C PRO A 47 15.66 -2.53 -10.81
N ASP A 48 15.14 -1.36 -10.45
CA ASP A 48 15.74 -0.04 -10.68
C ASP A 48 16.43 0.53 -9.43
N ILE A 49 16.47 -0.26 -8.35
CA ILE A 49 17.05 0.11 -7.05
C ILE A 49 18.41 -0.57 -6.82
N PRO A 50 19.44 0.17 -6.34
CA PRO A 50 20.72 -0.42 -5.96
C PRO A 50 20.62 -1.37 -4.76
N ASP A 51 21.49 -2.39 -4.72
CA ASP A 51 21.57 -3.35 -3.61
C ASP A 51 21.72 -2.68 -2.23
N GLU A 52 22.49 -1.59 -2.16
CA GLU A 52 22.66 -0.83 -0.91
C GLU A 52 21.33 -0.24 -0.42
N THR A 53 20.53 0.29 -1.34
CA THR A 53 19.19 0.81 -1.03
C THR A 53 18.27 -0.32 -0.58
N VAL A 54 18.30 -1.48 -1.23
CA VAL A 54 17.52 -2.66 -0.80
C VAL A 54 17.87 -3.07 0.63
N VAL A 55 19.16 -3.14 0.95
CA VAL A 55 19.64 -3.46 2.30
C VAL A 55 19.22 -2.39 3.31
N LYS A 56 19.21 -1.12 2.91
CA LYS A 56 18.72 -0.02 3.74
C LYS A 56 17.23 -0.18 4.06
N LEU A 57 16.38 -0.43 3.05
CA LEU A 57 14.95 -0.65 3.26
C LEU A 57 14.68 -1.82 4.20
N TYR A 58 15.42 -2.91 4.04
CA TYR A 58 15.34 -4.06 4.96
C TYR A 58 15.71 -3.69 6.39
N LYS A 59 16.80 -2.94 6.59
CA LYS A 59 17.21 -2.46 7.92
C LYS A 59 16.20 -1.51 8.54
N ASP A 60 15.60 -0.63 7.74
CA ASP A 60 14.60 0.33 8.20
C ASP A 60 13.32 -0.41 8.66
N MET A 61 12.87 -1.44 7.93
CA MET A 61 11.77 -2.32 8.36
C MET A 61 12.11 -3.09 9.65
N LEU A 62 13.32 -3.65 9.73
CA LEU A 62 13.77 -4.38 10.93
C LEU A 62 13.86 -3.47 12.16
N PHE A 63 14.31 -2.23 11.97
CA PHE A 63 14.38 -1.23 13.03
C PHE A 63 13.00 -0.95 13.62
N ILE A 64 11.99 -0.73 12.76
CA ILE A 64 10.60 -0.52 13.18
C ILE A 64 10.08 -1.73 13.97
N SER A 65 10.32 -2.95 13.48
CA SER A 65 9.89 -4.19 14.13
C SER A 65 10.48 -4.34 15.55
N ILE A 66 11.77 -4.00 15.73
CA ILE A 66 12.44 -4.04 17.04
C ILE A 66 11.88 -2.95 17.97
N MET A 67 11.70 -1.74 17.45
CA MET A 67 11.14 -0.63 18.21
C MET A 67 9.74 -0.96 18.73
N ASP A 68 8.90 -1.58 17.89
CA ASP A 68 7.54 -1.97 18.25
C ASP A 68 7.50 -2.91 19.45
N LEU A 69 8.39 -3.91 19.50
CA LEU A 69 8.47 -4.83 20.64
C LEU A 69 8.84 -4.09 21.94
N ILE A 70 9.85 -3.22 21.88
CA ILE A 70 10.31 -2.46 23.04
C ILE A 70 9.21 -1.53 23.56
N MET A 71 8.55 -0.81 22.66
CA MET A 71 7.53 0.16 23.01
C MET A 71 6.23 -0.52 23.49
N PHE A 72 5.89 -1.67 22.91
CA PHE A 72 4.79 -2.51 23.38
C PHE A 72 5.03 -3.00 24.82
N ASP A 73 6.23 -3.50 25.12
CA ASP A 73 6.60 -3.92 26.48
C ASP A 73 6.60 -2.75 27.47
N ALA A 74 7.10 -1.59 27.05
CA ALA A 74 7.04 -0.36 27.86
C ALA A 74 5.60 0.03 28.18
N GLN A 75 4.67 -0.14 27.23
CA GLN A 75 3.24 0.07 27.42
C GLN A 75 2.65 -0.94 28.42
N ARG A 76 2.98 -2.23 28.31
CA ARG A 76 2.53 -3.28 29.25
C ARG A 76 3.03 -3.07 30.67
N GLN A 77 4.20 -2.46 30.84
CA GLN A 77 4.75 -2.08 32.15
C GLN A 77 4.20 -0.76 32.69
N GLY A 78 3.30 -0.08 31.96
CA GLY A 78 2.75 1.21 32.37
C GLY A 78 3.72 2.39 32.27
N ARG A 79 4.85 2.23 31.56
CA ARG A 79 5.80 3.33 31.28
C ARG A 79 5.26 4.27 30.20
N LEU A 80 4.41 3.75 29.32
CA LEU A 80 3.65 4.49 28.32
C LEU A 80 2.17 4.21 28.52
N SER A 81 1.32 5.23 28.39
CA SER A 81 -0.13 5.06 28.51
C SER A 81 -0.71 4.29 27.31
N PHE A 82 -0.16 4.50 26.12
CA PHE A 82 -0.68 3.95 24.87
C PHE A 82 0.45 3.70 23.84
N TYR A 83 0.31 2.63 23.06
CA TYR A 83 1.19 2.32 21.93
C TYR A 83 0.46 1.41 20.92
N MET A 84 0.76 1.56 19.63
CA MET A 84 0.22 0.72 18.55
C MET A 84 1.37 0.12 17.76
N VAL A 85 1.34 -1.20 17.57
CA VAL A 85 2.33 -1.92 16.77
C VAL A 85 1.98 -1.83 15.28
N SER A 86 3.01 -1.66 14.45
CA SER A 86 2.96 -1.62 12.98
C SER A 86 3.28 -2.97 12.31
N ALA A 87 3.39 -4.04 13.10
CA ALA A 87 3.70 -5.38 12.60
C ALA A 87 2.80 -5.82 11.43
N GLY A 88 3.41 -6.16 10.30
CA GLY A 88 2.73 -6.52 9.05
C GLY A 88 2.54 -5.36 8.08
N GLU A 89 2.85 -4.12 8.49
CA GLU A 89 2.71 -2.90 7.69
C GLU A 89 4.06 -2.18 7.47
N GLU A 90 5.19 -2.78 7.87
CA GLU A 90 6.50 -2.16 7.74
C GLU A 90 6.86 -1.87 6.27
N ALA A 91 6.49 -2.79 5.38
CA ALA A 91 6.78 -2.67 3.95
C ALA A 91 5.98 -1.54 3.28
N VAL A 92 4.75 -1.26 3.73
CA VAL A 92 3.97 -0.16 3.13
C VAL A 92 4.56 1.19 3.55
N SER A 93 4.91 1.36 4.82
CA SER A 93 5.47 2.64 5.32
C SER A 93 6.88 2.89 4.77
N VAL A 94 7.77 1.89 4.84
CA VAL A 94 9.16 2.02 4.35
C VAL A 94 9.21 2.06 2.83
N GLY A 95 8.45 1.20 2.14
CA GLY A 95 8.45 1.14 0.69
C GLY A 95 7.89 2.41 0.06
N SER A 96 6.73 2.89 0.52
CA SER A 96 6.12 4.11 -0.04
C SER A 96 6.94 5.37 0.24
N SER A 97 7.56 5.49 1.42
CA SER A 97 8.41 6.64 1.74
C SER A 97 9.73 6.64 0.98
N SER A 98 10.24 5.47 0.55
CA SER A 98 11.53 5.35 -0.13
C SER A 98 11.61 6.02 -1.50
N VAL A 99 10.46 6.31 -2.12
CA VAL A 99 10.35 6.93 -3.43
C VAL A 99 9.96 8.41 -3.38
N LEU A 100 9.70 8.95 -2.19
CA LEU A 100 9.34 10.36 -2.00
C LEU A 100 10.59 11.23 -1.94
N ASP A 101 10.44 12.47 -2.38
CA ASP A 101 11.45 13.50 -2.14
C ASP A 101 11.38 13.97 -0.67
N PRO A 102 12.50 14.40 -0.07
CA PRO A 102 12.51 14.87 1.33
C PRO A 102 11.57 16.03 1.64
N GLU A 103 11.13 16.76 0.62
CA GLU A 103 10.25 17.91 0.71
C GLU A 103 8.77 17.57 0.45
N ASP A 104 8.47 16.31 0.08
CA ASP A 104 7.12 15.87 -0.19
C ASP A 104 6.26 15.86 1.09
N PRO A 105 5.06 16.46 1.06
CA PRO A 105 4.20 16.48 2.22
C PRO A 105 3.59 15.09 2.48
N VAL A 106 3.75 14.59 3.70
CA VAL A 106 3.14 13.33 4.14
C VAL A 106 2.01 13.63 5.14
N TYR A 107 0.80 13.18 4.82
CA TYR A 107 -0.36 13.22 5.72
C TYR A 107 -0.62 11.82 6.26
N CYS A 108 -0.27 11.60 7.52
CA CYS A 108 -0.37 10.28 8.15
C CYS A 108 -1.71 10.07 8.86
N GLN A 109 -2.05 8.79 9.07
CA GLN A 109 -3.05 8.40 10.05
C GLN A 109 -2.35 8.16 11.42
N TYR A 110 -2.39 6.94 11.93
CA TYR A 110 -1.71 6.53 13.18
C TYR A 110 -0.71 5.37 12.94
N ARG A 111 -0.49 5.00 11.67
CA ARG A 111 0.47 3.99 11.20
C ARG A 111 1.33 4.61 10.10
#